data_AF-B9TLP9-F1
#
_entry.id   AF-B9TLP9-F1
#
_cell.length_a   1.000
_cell.length_b   1.000
_cell.length_c   1.000
_cell.angle_alpha   90.00
_cell.angle_beta   90.00
_cell.angle_gamma   90.00
#
_symmetry.space_group_name_H-M   'P 1'
#
loop_
_entity.id
_entity.type
_entity.pdbx_description
1 polymer ?
#
loop_
_entity_poly.entity_id
_entity_poly.type
_entity_poly.pdbx_seq_one_letter_code
_entity_poly.pdbx_strand_id
1 'polypeptide(L)'
;MVLVVIGIVVGITIVGIDVYRNAVGVRIYSDFIQGWQGAYNTYVTRSGGVEPGDTQNPPAGYVNGALNQELGDDSSALPLSSTMVQQGVTLPTGRGPNQASHDVYEDKSGVPHDLVVSLVTTEWSVPTGEPAVGGQIPTAAQPHTVLRIRGLTPDLARQLSTMIDGRIDAGLGNLREQQYEALGQSRDWSINATQDMLGGTDAQQQSAEVTADLLLR
;
A
#
# COMPACT_ATOMS: atom_id res chain seq x y z
N MET A 1 -53.05 -31.49 -28.15
CA MET A 1 -51.83 -31.47 -28.98
C MET A 1 -51.01 -30.26 -28.54
N VAL A 2 -49.93 -30.54 -27.81
CA VAL A 2 -48.67 -29.80 -27.63
C VAL A 2 -48.70 -28.27 -27.41
N LEU A 3 -48.27 -27.89 -26.21
CA LEU A 3 -47.87 -26.56 -25.74
C LEU A 3 -46.52 -26.17 -26.38
N VAL A 4 -46.39 -24.95 -26.93
CA VAL A 4 -45.09 -24.38 -27.31
C VAL A 4 -44.92 -23.06 -26.58
N VAL A 5 -44.18 -23.11 -25.48
CA VAL A 5 -43.57 -21.95 -24.83
C VAL A 5 -42.06 -22.14 -24.99
N ILE A 6 -41.48 -21.36 -25.90
CA ILE A 6 -40.03 -21.26 -26.14
C ILE A 6 -39.81 -19.77 -26.47
N GLY A 7 -38.98 -18.99 -25.80
CA GLY A 7 -38.10 -19.23 -24.68
C GLY A 7 -37.26 -17.96 -24.45
N ILE A 8 -36.91 -17.75 -23.17
CA ILE A 8 -35.63 -17.21 -22.72
C ILE A 8 -35.46 -15.68 -22.83
N VAL A 9 -35.74 -15.00 -21.70
CA VAL A 9 -35.08 -13.74 -21.33
C VAL A 9 -33.73 -14.11 -20.73
N VAL A 10 -32.64 -13.93 -21.49
CA VAL A 10 -31.28 -13.88 -20.94
C VAL A 10 -30.65 -12.59 -21.41
N GLY A 11 -30.67 -11.61 -20.51
CA GLY A 11 -29.84 -10.44 -20.55
C GLY A 11 -29.37 -10.17 -19.14
N ILE A 12 -28.53 -11.05 -18.59
CA ILE A 12 -27.85 -10.74 -17.33
C ILE A 12 -26.81 -9.68 -17.68
N THR A 13 -27.02 -8.49 -17.15
CA THR A 13 -26.18 -7.31 -17.30
C THR A 13 -24.77 -7.58 -16.78
N ILE A 14 -23.77 -7.60 -17.66
CA ILE A 14 -22.36 -7.52 -17.26
C ILE A 14 -22.03 -6.03 -17.03
N VAL A 15 -22.53 -5.50 -15.92
CA VAL A 15 -22.17 -4.17 -15.38
C VAL A 15 -21.46 -4.31 -14.02
N GLY A 16 -21.45 -5.51 -13.43
CA GLY A 16 -20.96 -5.73 -12.08
C GLY A 16 -19.44 -5.86 -11.92
N ILE A 17 -18.69 -6.23 -12.96
CA ILE A 17 -17.26 -6.57 -12.81
C ILE A 17 -16.41 -5.32 -12.53
N ASP A 18 -16.64 -4.22 -13.26
CA ASP A 18 -15.87 -2.98 -13.05
C ASP A 18 -16.25 -2.28 -11.74
N VAL A 19 -17.53 -2.37 -11.34
CA VAL A 19 -18.02 -1.87 -10.04
C VAL A 19 -17.43 -2.69 -8.89
N TYR A 20 -17.38 -4.02 -9.03
CA TYR A 20 -16.81 -4.92 -8.02
C TYR A 20 -15.30 -4.68 -7.83
N ARG A 21 -14.54 -4.51 -8.90
CA ARG A 21 -13.09 -4.21 -8.83
C ARG A 21 -12.81 -2.86 -8.18
N ASN A 22 -13.60 -1.83 -8.49
CA ASN A 22 -13.49 -0.55 -7.81
C ASN A 22 -13.76 -0.69 -6.30
N ALA A 23 -14.79 -1.46 -5.92
CA ALA A 23 -15.14 -1.70 -4.53
C ALA A 23 -14.05 -2.41 -3.73
N VAL A 24 -13.31 -3.35 -4.33
CA VAL A 24 -12.18 -4.03 -3.67
C VAL A 24 -11.07 -3.04 -3.30
N GLY A 25 -10.63 -2.22 -4.25
CA GLY A 25 -9.61 -1.21 -3.96
C GLY A 25 -10.07 -0.17 -2.92
N VAL A 26 -11.34 0.24 -2.96
CA VAL A 26 -11.93 1.14 -1.96
C VAL A 26 -11.94 0.50 -0.56
N ARG A 27 -12.31 -0.78 -0.46
CA ARG A 27 -12.28 -1.54 0.80
C ARG A 27 -10.86 -1.63 1.35
N ILE A 28 -9.89 -2.05 0.53
CA ILE A 28 -8.47 -2.16 0.95
C ILE A 28 -7.96 -0.81 1.45
N TYR A 29 -8.30 0.28 0.76
CA TYR A 29 -7.89 1.60 1.19
C TYR A 29 -8.53 2.02 2.53
N SER A 30 -9.85 1.91 2.65
CA SER A 30 -10.61 2.43 3.81
C SER A 30 -10.50 1.56 5.07
N ASP A 31 -10.55 0.24 4.94
CA ASP A 31 -10.55 -0.65 6.11
C ASP A 31 -9.12 -1.03 6.52
N PHE A 32 -8.25 -1.29 5.55
CA PHE A 32 -6.93 -1.85 5.79
C PHE A 32 -5.84 -0.77 5.85
N ILE A 33 -5.62 -0.01 4.78
CA ILE A 33 -4.55 1.01 4.73
C ILE A 33 -4.83 2.14 5.72
N GLN A 34 -6.02 2.74 5.69
CA GLN A 34 -6.38 3.81 6.65
C GLN A 34 -6.43 3.30 8.08
N GLY A 35 -6.83 2.05 8.29
CA GLY A 35 -6.75 1.40 9.61
C GLY A 35 -5.31 1.41 10.14
N TRP A 36 -4.33 1.00 9.31
CA TRP A 36 -2.92 0.99 9.69
C TRP A 36 -2.32 2.39 9.90
N GLN A 37 -2.73 3.38 9.10
CA GLN A 37 -2.38 4.79 9.37
C GLN A 37 -2.90 5.25 10.74
N GLY A 38 -4.16 4.92 11.07
CA GLY A 38 -4.75 5.25 12.38
C GLY A 38 -4.06 4.53 13.54
N ALA A 39 -3.68 3.27 13.36
CA ALA A 39 -2.94 2.50 14.34
C ALA A 39 -1.56 3.11 14.62
N TYR A 40 -0.82 3.47 13.56
CA TYR A 40 0.47 4.17 13.68
C TYR A 40 0.32 5.52 14.41
N ASN A 41 -0.64 6.36 14.02
CA ASN A 41 -0.84 7.66 14.67
C ASN A 41 -1.17 7.52 16.17
N THR A 42 -1.97 6.51 16.51
CA THR A 42 -2.28 6.18 17.90
C THR A 42 -1.04 5.71 18.66
N TYR A 43 -0.20 4.90 18.03
CA TYR A 43 1.08 4.45 18.61
C TYR A 43 1.96 5.64 18.95
N VAL A 44 2.28 6.49 17.95
CA VAL A 44 3.20 7.63 18.10
C VAL A 44 2.69 8.63 19.15
N THR A 45 1.38 8.87 19.18
CA THR A 45 0.75 9.72 20.20
C THR A 45 0.94 9.16 21.61
N ARG A 46 0.85 7.84 21.79
CA ARG A 46 0.98 7.18 23.11
C ARG A 46 2.43 6.99 23.54
N SER A 47 3.32 6.71 22.60
CA SER A 47 4.75 6.54 22.85
C SER A 47 5.48 7.86 23.11
N GLY A 48 4.80 9.01 22.95
CA GLY A 48 5.37 10.34 23.14
C GLY A 48 6.28 10.78 21.99
N GLY A 49 6.01 10.31 20.76
CA GLY A 49 6.81 10.64 19.58
C GLY A 49 7.92 9.63 19.27
N VAL A 50 8.01 8.51 20.00
CA VAL A 50 8.98 7.44 19.72
C VAL A 50 8.43 6.50 18.65
N GLU A 51 9.25 6.18 17.66
CA GLU A 51 8.89 5.33 16.54
C GLU A 51 8.67 3.85 16.96
N PRO A 52 7.79 3.11 16.27
CA PRO A 52 7.60 1.68 16.52
C PRO A 52 8.90 0.87 16.47
N GLY A 53 9.16 0.08 17.51
CA GLY A 53 10.36 -0.74 17.62
C GLY A 53 11.66 0.04 17.92
N ASP A 54 11.62 1.36 18.10
CA ASP A 54 12.78 2.15 18.54
C ASP A 54 13.02 2.01 20.05
N THR A 55 14.25 2.30 20.48
CA THR A 55 14.63 2.38 21.88
C THR A 55 14.22 3.73 22.49
N GLN A 56 13.89 3.78 23.79
CA GLN A 56 13.45 5.02 24.43
C GLN A 56 14.59 5.88 25.01
N ASN A 57 15.86 5.43 24.99
CA ASN A 57 16.94 6.10 25.71
C ASN A 57 18.36 5.92 25.10
N PRO A 58 18.84 6.88 24.29
CA PRO A 58 18.09 7.92 23.58
C PRO A 58 17.35 7.32 22.37
N PRO A 59 16.17 7.84 21.99
CA PRO A 59 15.51 7.45 20.74
C PRO A 59 16.37 7.74 19.52
N ALA A 60 16.46 6.78 18.61
CA ALA A 60 17.17 6.98 17.35
C ALA A 60 16.32 7.80 16.36
N GLY A 61 15.00 7.80 16.52
CA GLY A 61 14.05 8.48 15.64
C GLY A 61 13.74 7.69 14.37
N TYR A 62 13.94 6.38 14.39
CA TYR A 62 13.70 5.48 13.26
C TYR A 62 12.88 4.28 13.71
N VAL A 63 11.97 3.81 12.86
CA VAL A 63 11.32 2.51 13.03
C VAL A 63 12.38 1.43 13.17
N ASN A 64 12.20 0.57 14.17
CA ASN A 64 13.14 -0.51 14.50
C ASN A 64 14.60 -0.02 14.75
N GLY A 65 14.75 1.26 15.13
CA GLY A 65 16.00 1.86 15.59
C GLY A 65 17.02 2.26 14.52
N ALA A 66 16.76 2.04 13.22
CA ALA A 66 17.65 2.50 12.15
C ALA A 66 16.95 2.70 10.80
N LEU A 67 17.58 3.49 9.92
CA LEU A 67 17.13 3.69 8.54
C LEU A 67 17.07 2.36 7.77
N ASN A 68 16.03 2.18 6.97
CA ASN A 68 15.75 1.00 6.15
C ASN A 68 15.58 -0.31 6.93
N GLN A 69 15.39 -0.25 8.25
CA GLN A 69 15.00 -1.42 9.04
C GLN A 69 13.48 -1.51 9.10
N GLU A 70 12.95 -2.54 8.45
CA GLU A 70 11.51 -2.78 8.48
C GLU A 70 11.09 -3.38 9.82
N LEU A 71 9.86 -3.03 10.22
CA LEU A 71 9.10 -3.64 11.30
C LEU A 71 7.82 -4.22 10.68
N GLY A 72 7.82 -5.54 10.45
CA GLY A 72 6.69 -6.27 9.89
C GLY A 72 6.53 -7.60 10.60
N ASP A 73 5.33 -8.18 10.56
CA ASP A 73 5.09 -9.47 11.23
C ASP A 73 5.96 -10.60 10.63
N ASP A 74 6.33 -10.52 9.35
CA ASP A 74 7.18 -11.50 8.66
C ASP A 74 8.66 -11.10 8.51
N SER A 75 8.99 -9.81 8.70
CA SER A 75 10.28 -9.25 8.29
C SER A 75 11.20 -8.85 9.43
N SER A 76 10.73 -8.86 10.69
CA SER A 76 11.51 -8.39 11.84
C SER A 76 11.51 -9.36 13.03
N ALA A 77 12.57 -9.28 13.83
CA ALA A 77 12.69 -10.06 15.08
C ALA A 77 11.61 -9.69 16.12
N LEU A 78 11.10 -8.45 16.06
CA LEU A 78 9.91 -8.01 16.78
C LEU A 78 8.74 -7.89 15.81
N PRO A 79 7.63 -8.65 15.98
CA PRO A 79 6.45 -8.51 15.14
C PRO A 79 5.80 -7.12 15.29
N LEU A 80 5.34 -6.55 14.18
CA LEU A 80 4.63 -5.26 14.14
C LEU A 80 3.37 -5.30 15.02
N SER A 81 2.57 -6.35 14.87
CA SER A 81 1.33 -6.58 15.62
C SER A 81 1.58 -6.60 17.13
N SER A 82 2.59 -7.34 17.58
CA SER A 82 2.99 -7.42 18.99
C SER A 82 3.43 -6.05 19.52
N THR A 83 4.23 -5.33 18.73
CA THR A 83 4.73 -3.99 19.10
C THR A 83 3.58 -3.00 19.30
N MET A 84 2.59 -3.01 18.40
CA MET A 84 1.40 -2.17 18.48
C MET A 84 0.52 -2.52 19.69
N VAL A 85 0.24 -3.81 19.91
CA VAL A 85 -0.59 -4.27 21.03
C VAL A 85 0.06 -4.01 22.38
N GLN A 86 1.38 -4.10 22.50
CA GLN A 86 2.11 -3.76 23.73
C GLN A 86 1.94 -2.29 24.14
N GLN A 87 1.76 -1.38 23.17
CA GLN A 87 1.40 0.02 23.43
C GLN A 87 -0.13 0.25 23.53
N GLY A 88 -0.89 -0.84 23.59
CA GLY A 88 -2.35 -0.84 23.70
C GLY A 88 -3.08 -0.34 22.45
N VAL A 89 -2.42 -0.30 21.29
CA VAL A 89 -3.03 0.11 20.03
C VAL A 89 -3.95 -1.01 19.53
N THR A 90 -5.18 -0.65 19.14
CA THR A 90 -6.10 -1.60 18.51
C THR A 90 -5.67 -1.83 17.07
N LEU A 91 -5.46 -3.09 16.70
CA LEU A 91 -5.03 -3.45 15.35
C LEU A 91 -6.19 -3.32 14.35
N PRO A 92 -5.90 -2.94 13.09
CA PRO A 92 -6.88 -2.93 12.01
C PRO A 92 -7.44 -4.32 11.70
N THR A 93 -8.56 -4.33 10.98
CA THR A 93 -9.15 -5.57 10.49
C THR A 93 -8.37 -6.04 9.26
N GLY A 94 -7.27 -6.76 9.49
CA GLY A 94 -6.59 -7.55 8.46
C GLY A 94 -7.26 -8.91 8.27
N ARG A 95 -6.48 -9.96 8.02
CA ARG A 95 -6.99 -11.34 7.87
C ARG A 95 -7.48 -11.99 9.17
N GLY A 96 -7.17 -11.40 10.32
CA GLY A 96 -7.64 -11.87 11.61
C GLY A 96 -6.73 -11.50 12.77
N PRO A 97 -7.06 -11.92 14.01
CA PRO A 97 -6.19 -11.75 15.17
C PRO A 97 -4.86 -12.49 14.91
N ASN A 98 -3.73 -11.78 14.96
CA ASN A 98 -2.37 -12.24 14.60
C ASN A 98 -2.02 -12.28 13.10
N GLN A 99 -2.92 -11.88 12.21
CA GLN A 99 -2.60 -11.62 10.79
C GLN A 99 -3.15 -10.26 10.37
N ALA A 100 -3.05 -9.29 11.29
CA ALA A 100 -3.57 -7.95 11.06
C ALA A 100 -2.78 -7.20 9.98
N SER A 101 -1.50 -7.57 9.76
CA SER A 101 -0.65 -6.97 8.73
C SER A 101 -0.89 -7.53 7.33
N HIS A 102 -1.75 -8.54 7.19
CA HIS A 102 -2.10 -9.15 5.92
C HIS A 102 -3.53 -8.79 5.53
N ASP A 103 -3.79 -8.65 4.23
CA ASP A 103 -5.11 -8.69 3.60
C ASP A 103 -5.02 -9.48 2.29
N VAL A 104 -6.13 -10.03 1.81
CA VAL A 104 -6.15 -10.79 0.55
C VAL A 104 -7.14 -10.15 -0.40
N TYR A 105 -6.74 -10.06 -1.66
CA TYR A 105 -7.60 -9.59 -2.74
C TYR A 105 -7.35 -10.39 -4.01
N GLU A 106 -8.30 -10.37 -4.93
CA GLU A 106 -8.18 -11.06 -6.21
C GLU A 106 -7.79 -10.07 -7.31
N ASP A 107 -6.93 -10.50 -8.22
CA ASP A 107 -6.62 -9.72 -9.43
C ASP A 107 -7.71 -9.81 -10.50
N LYS A 108 -7.45 -9.20 -11.66
CA LYS A 108 -8.37 -9.21 -12.80
C LYS A 108 -8.73 -10.61 -13.29
N SER A 109 -7.88 -11.61 -13.04
CA SER A 109 -8.02 -12.99 -13.47
C SER A 109 -8.62 -13.88 -12.37
N GLY A 110 -8.94 -13.31 -11.20
CA GLY A 110 -9.47 -14.03 -10.04
C GLY A 110 -8.39 -14.74 -9.23
N VAL A 111 -7.12 -14.42 -9.46
CA VAL A 111 -6.00 -15.01 -8.71
C VAL A 111 -5.83 -14.23 -7.41
N PRO A 112 -5.78 -14.91 -6.23
CA PRO A 112 -5.59 -14.23 -4.96
C PRO A 112 -4.14 -13.73 -4.80
N HIS A 113 -4.01 -12.52 -4.30
CA HIS A 113 -2.78 -11.84 -3.90
C HIS A 113 -2.81 -11.55 -2.41
N ASP A 114 -1.68 -11.77 -1.74
CA ASP A 114 -1.51 -11.44 -0.32
C ASP A 114 -0.85 -10.07 -0.21
N LEU A 115 -1.60 -9.11 0.34
CA LEU A 115 -1.14 -7.77 0.62
C LEU A 115 -0.53 -7.76 2.01
N VAL A 116 0.71 -7.29 2.15
CA VAL A 116 1.41 -7.24 3.43
C VAL A 116 1.87 -5.83 3.73
N VAL A 117 1.67 -5.39 4.98
CA VAL A 117 2.18 -4.11 5.46
C VAL A 117 3.33 -4.26 6.46
N SER A 118 4.32 -3.40 6.32
CA SER A 118 5.38 -3.17 7.30
C SER A 118 5.61 -1.68 7.52
N LEU A 119 6.18 -1.32 8.66
CA LEU A 119 6.63 0.05 8.92
C LEU A 119 8.13 0.13 8.65
N VAL A 120 8.59 1.24 8.12
CA VAL A 120 10.01 1.49 7.89
C VAL A 120 10.28 2.99 7.87
N THR A 121 11.45 3.40 8.36
CA THR A 121 11.94 4.76 8.11
C THR A 121 12.90 4.72 6.94
N THR A 122 12.60 5.46 5.89
CA THR A 122 13.36 5.49 4.64
C THR A 122 13.61 6.93 4.18
N GLU A 123 14.48 7.09 3.21
CA GLU A 123 14.73 8.37 2.57
C GLU A 123 13.56 8.78 1.68
N TRP A 124 12.97 9.93 1.97
CA TRP A 124 11.83 10.44 1.23
C TRP A 124 12.14 11.82 0.66
N SER A 125 11.86 12.03 -0.63
CA SER A 125 12.11 13.34 -1.22
C SER A 125 11.08 14.38 -0.76
N VAL A 126 11.54 15.46 -0.14
CA VAL A 126 10.73 16.61 0.28
C VAL A 126 11.10 17.84 -0.54
N PRO A 127 10.13 18.65 -1.00
CA PRO A 127 10.38 19.96 -1.59
C PRO A 127 11.17 20.88 -0.66
N THR A 128 12.30 21.43 -1.12
CA THR A 128 13.17 22.31 -0.31
C THR A 128 13.13 23.78 -0.73
N GLY A 129 12.35 24.14 -1.74
CA GLY A 129 12.21 25.51 -2.20
C GLY A 129 11.24 25.66 -3.36
N GLU A 130 11.11 26.89 -3.86
CA GLU A 130 10.31 27.19 -5.05
C GLU A 130 11.01 26.64 -6.32
N PRO A 131 10.25 26.20 -7.33
CA PRO A 131 10.83 25.82 -8.60
C PRO A 131 11.55 27.01 -9.24
N ALA A 132 12.71 26.74 -9.84
CA ALA A 132 13.29 27.70 -10.79
C ALA A 132 12.28 27.92 -11.95
N VAL A 133 12.30 29.10 -12.58
CA VAL A 133 11.40 29.41 -13.71
C VAL A 133 11.55 28.33 -14.79
N GLY A 134 10.49 27.52 -15.00
CA GLY A 134 10.48 26.40 -15.94
C GLY A 134 11.26 25.14 -15.52
N GLY A 135 11.73 25.09 -14.27
CA GLY A 135 12.52 23.99 -13.70
C GLY A 135 11.72 23.10 -12.74
N GLN A 136 12.35 21.99 -12.35
CA GLN A 136 11.81 21.11 -11.30
C GLN A 136 11.90 21.80 -9.92
N ILE A 137 10.96 21.45 -9.04
CA ILE A 137 11.02 21.83 -7.63
C ILE A 137 12.27 21.15 -7.03
N PRO A 138 13.21 21.89 -6.40
CA PRO A 138 14.35 21.27 -5.74
C PRO A 138 13.84 20.37 -4.61
N THR A 139 14.37 19.15 -4.55
CA THR A 139 14.02 18.18 -3.51
C THR A 139 15.27 17.76 -2.75
N ALA A 140 15.09 17.38 -1.49
CA ALA A 140 16.11 16.71 -0.70
C ALA A 140 15.53 15.43 -0.11
N ALA A 141 16.34 14.37 -0.09
CA ALA A 141 16.04 13.15 0.62
C ALA A 141 16.16 13.40 2.13
N GLN A 142 15.10 13.08 2.86
CA GLN A 142 15.04 13.18 4.31
C GLN A 142 14.39 11.93 4.90
N PRO A 143 14.87 11.41 6.05
CA PRO A 143 14.25 10.27 6.71
C PRO A 143 12.78 10.55 7.07
N HIS A 144 11.88 9.68 6.58
CA HIS A 144 10.47 9.68 6.93
C HIS A 144 10.00 8.27 7.20
N THR A 145 9.12 8.14 8.18
CA THR A 145 8.42 6.88 8.45
C THR A 145 7.31 6.69 7.42
N VAL A 146 7.31 5.52 6.80
CA VAL A 146 6.36 5.13 5.76
C VAL A 146 5.73 3.78 6.11
N LEU A 147 4.51 3.58 5.61
CA LEU A 147 3.86 2.28 5.56
C LEU A 147 4.25 1.62 4.24
N ARG A 148 5.09 0.61 4.32
CA ARG A 148 5.47 -0.21 3.18
C ARG A 148 4.41 -1.24 2.91
N ILE A 149 3.94 -1.29 1.67
CA ILE A 149 2.86 -2.13 1.18
C ILE A 149 3.43 -3.03 0.09
N ARG A 150 3.44 -4.34 0.34
CA ARG A 150 3.91 -5.37 -0.59
C ARG A 150 2.73 -6.16 -1.15
N GLY A 151 2.88 -6.73 -2.33
CA GLY A 151 1.83 -7.52 -2.98
C GLY A 151 0.84 -6.68 -3.79
N LEU A 152 1.22 -5.47 -4.21
CA LEU A 152 0.37 -4.60 -5.01
C LEU A 152 0.45 -4.97 -6.49
N THR A 153 -0.67 -5.37 -7.09
CA THR A 153 -0.79 -5.47 -8.53
C THR A 153 -0.77 -4.07 -9.16
N PRO A 154 -0.33 -3.94 -10.43
CA PRO A 154 -0.29 -2.66 -11.13
C PRO A 154 -1.62 -1.89 -11.10
N ASP A 155 -2.75 -2.61 -11.16
CA ASP A 155 -4.08 -2.00 -11.16
C ASP A 155 -4.45 -1.45 -9.77
N LEU A 156 -4.20 -2.22 -8.71
CA LEU A 156 -4.44 -1.77 -7.34
C LEU A 156 -3.52 -0.59 -6.99
N ALA A 157 -2.24 -0.65 -7.37
CA ALA A 157 -1.28 0.44 -7.15
C ALA A 157 -1.75 1.77 -7.77
N ARG A 158 -2.21 1.73 -9.04
CA ARG A 158 -2.75 2.90 -9.73
C ARG A 158 -4.05 3.40 -9.12
N GLN A 159 -4.92 2.49 -8.68
CA GLN A 159 -6.15 2.85 -7.99
C GLN A 159 -5.87 3.55 -6.65
N LEU A 160 -4.95 3.00 -5.84
CA LEU A 160 -4.52 3.59 -4.57
C LEU A 160 -3.90 4.97 -4.78
N SER A 161 -3.00 5.11 -5.75
CA SER A 161 -2.39 6.40 -6.12
C SER A 161 -3.46 7.46 -6.44
N THR A 162 -4.47 7.08 -7.22
CA THR A 162 -5.60 7.97 -7.53
C THR A 162 -6.43 8.33 -6.29
N MET A 163 -6.67 7.39 -5.38
CA MET A 163 -7.47 7.65 -4.17
C MET A 163 -6.73 8.48 -3.12
N ILE A 164 -5.42 8.28 -2.99
CA ILE A 164 -4.58 8.94 -1.99
C ILE A 164 -4.13 10.32 -2.48
N ASP A 165 -3.65 10.38 -3.73
CA ASP A 165 -2.98 11.57 -4.28
C ASP A 165 -3.79 12.28 -5.38
N GLY A 166 -4.93 11.72 -5.81
CA GLY A 166 -5.77 12.30 -6.87
C GLY A 166 -5.17 12.18 -8.29
N ARG A 167 -4.02 11.53 -8.43
CA ARG A 167 -3.31 11.31 -9.70
C ARG A 167 -2.64 9.94 -9.70
N ILE A 168 -2.35 9.42 -10.88
CA ILE A 168 -1.54 8.22 -11.03
C ILE A 168 -0.08 8.66 -11.21
N ASP A 169 0.74 8.50 -10.17
CA ASP A 169 2.18 8.75 -10.20
C ASP A 169 2.88 7.83 -9.19
N ALA A 170 4.02 7.26 -9.56
CA ALA A 170 4.79 6.34 -8.74
C ALA A 170 5.99 7.00 -8.03
N GLY A 171 6.37 8.22 -8.41
CA GLY A 171 7.54 8.93 -7.87
C GLY A 171 7.22 10.23 -7.14
N LEU A 172 5.97 10.73 -7.23
CA LEU A 172 5.49 11.92 -6.54
C LEU A 172 4.15 11.69 -5.86
N GLY A 173 3.95 12.37 -4.73
CA GLY A 173 2.73 12.20 -3.92
C GLY A 173 3.09 11.64 -2.55
N ASN A 174 2.08 11.13 -1.85
CA ASN A 174 2.21 10.42 -0.58
C ASN A 174 2.35 8.92 -0.78
N LEU A 175 1.85 8.34 -1.89
CA LEU A 175 2.12 6.96 -2.27
C LEU A 175 3.17 6.94 -3.38
N ARG A 176 4.29 6.27 -3.14
CA ARG A 176 5.36 6.09 -4.13
C ARG A 176 5.75 4.64 -4.25
N GLU A 177 6.23 4.23 -5.40
CA GLU A 177 6.89 2.95 -5.53
C GLU A 177 8.22 2.99 -4.77
N GLN A 178 8.58 1.89 -4.09
CA GLN A 178 9.76 1.82 -3.23
C GLN A 178 11.04 2.30 -3.93
N GLN A 179 11.22 1.97 -5.21
CA GLN A 179 12.40 2.38 -5.98
C GLN A 179 12.48 3.88 -6.30
N TYR A 180 11.38 4.62 -6.13
CA TYR A 180 11.25 6.03 -6.51
C TYR A 180 11.05 6.98 -5.31
N GLU A 181 11.01 6.46 -4.08
CA GLU A 181 10.68 7.20 -2.86
C GLU A 181 11.59 8.43 -2.60
N ALA A 182 12.89 8.30 -2.90
CA ALA A 182 13.88 9.37 -2.73
C ALA A 182 14.11 10.23 -3.98
N LEU A 183 13.47 9.92 -5.12
CA LEU A 183 13.75 10.60 -6.40
C LEU A 183 13.12 11.99 -6.49
N GLY A 184 11.88 12.14 -6.03
CA GLY A 184 11.15 13.41 -6.13
C GLY A 184 10.88 13.86 -7.55
N GLN A 185 10.64 12.91 -8.45
CA GLN A 185 10.33 13.16 -9.85
C GLN A 185 9.14 12.31 -10.28
N SER A 186 8.33 12.84 -11.20
CA SER A 186 7.19 12.11 -11.76
C SER A 186 7.70 10.85 -12.47
N ARG A 187 7.09 9.71 -12.14
CA ARG A 187 7.40 8.41 -12.72
C ARG A 187 6.12 7.63 -12.94
N ASP A 188 6.11 6.83 -13.99
CA ASP A 188 5.13 5.76 -14.13
C ASP A 188 5.50 4.60 -13.20
N TRP A 189 4.49 3.82 -12.82
CA TRP A 189 4.70 2.56 -12.10
C TRP A 189 5.55 1.63 -12.96
N SER A 190 6.53 0.96 -12.33
CA SER A 190 7.54 0.16 -13.05
C SER A 190 6.95 -1.03 -13.81
N ILE A 191 5.77 -1.49 -13.37
CA ILE A 191 5.02 -2.56 -14.01
C ILE A 191 3.63 -2.10 -14.46
N ASN A 192 3.12 -2.74 -15.51
CA ASN A 192 1.81 -2.48 -16.09
C ASN A 192 0.87 -3.69 -15.97
N ALA A 193 -0.42 -3.47 -16.23
CA ALA A 193 -1.46 -4.49 -16.04
C ALA A 193 -1.27 -5.76 -16.89
N THR A 194 -0.42 -5.76 -17.92
CA THR A 194 -0.23 -6.92 -18.79
C THR A 194 0.84 -7.86 -18.30
N GLN A 195 1.71 -7.44 -17.38
CA GLN A 195 2.84 -8.23 -16.93
C GLN A 195 2.43 -9.29 -15.91
N ASP A 196 2.96 -10.50 -16.09
CA ASP A 196 2.80 -11.62 -15.15
C ASP A 196 4.01 -11.75 -14.20
N MET A 197 3.86 -12.54 -13.14
CA MET A 197 4.93 -12.79 -12.16
C MET A 197 6.19 -13.44 -12.74
N LEU A 198 6.11 -14.06 -13.92
CA LEU A 198 7.25 -14.70 -14.60
C LEU A 198 7.97 -13.71 -15.55
N GLY A 199 7.56 -12.44 -15.56
CA GLY A 199 8.11 -11.40 -16.44
C GLY A 199 7.58 -11.47 -17.88
N GLY A 200 6.57 -12.30 -18.12
CA GLY A 200 5.84 -12.39 -19.39
C GLY A 200 4.64 -11.43 -19.46
N THR A 201 3.73 -11.70 -20.39
CA THR A 201 2.49 -10.91 -20.58
C THR A 201 1.24 -11.79 -20.68
N ASP A 202 1.28 -12.99 -20.11
CA ASP A 202 0.17 -13.93 -20.19
C ASP A 202 -0.95 -13.50 -19.23
N ALA A 203 -2.09 -13.11 -19.80
CA ALA A 203 -3.24 -12.63 -19.04
C ALA A 203 -3.88 -13.72 -18.16
N GLN A 204 -3.59 -15.00 -18.40
CA GLN A 204 -4.08 -16.11 -17.59
C GLN A 204 -3.19 -16.39 -16.38
N GLN A 205 -1.98 -15.83 -16.34
CA GLN A 205 -1.06 -15.97 -15.23
C GLN A 205 -1.34 -14.93 -14.14
N GLN A 206 -0.80 -15.20 -12.96
CA GLN A 206 -0.83 -14.28 -11.83
C GLN A 206 -0.15 -12.97 -12.20
N SER A 207 -0.83 -11.86 -11.95
CA SER A 207 -0.33 -10.52 -12.25
C SER A 207 0.98 -10.23 -11.48
N ALA A 208 1.91 -9.50 -12.10
CA ALA A 208 3.11 -9.05 -11.39
C ALA A 208 2.76 -8.14 -10.20
N GLU A 209 3.68 -8.04 -9.24
CA GLU A 209 3.50 -7.25 -8.02
C GLU A 209 4.60 -6.19 -7.87
N VAL A 210 4.26 -5.09 -7.22
CA VAL A 210 5.17 -4.03 -6.77
C VAL A 210 5.08 -3.81 -5.27
N THR A 211 6.13 -3.19 -4.75
CA THR A 211 6.16 -2.64 -3.39
C THR A 211 6.00 -1.12 -3.47
N ALA A 212 5.06 -0.58 -2.71
CA ALA A 212 4.86 0.85 -2.58
C ALA A 212 5.02 1.29 -1.14
N ASP A 213 5.47 2.53 -0.95
CA ASP A 213 5.67 3.18 0.33
C ASP A 213 4.69 4.36 0.44
N LEU A 214 3.88 4.34 1.49
CA LEU A 214 2.92 5.37 1.81
C LEU A 214 3.44 6.23 2.96
N LEU A 215 3.58 7.53 2.71
CA LEU A 215 4.02 8.49 3.71
C LEU A 215 3.06 8.54 4.91
N LEU A 216 3.61 8.38 6.11
CA LEU A 216 2.90 8.54 7.38
C LEU A 216 3.17 9.93 7.97
N ARG A 217 2.20 10.48 8.72
CA ARG A 217 2.26 11.83 9.29
C ARG A 217 1.78 11.84 10.73
#